data_AF-A0A1M5DF71-F1
#
_entry.id   AF-A0A1M5DF71-F1
#
_cell.length_a   1.000
_cell.length_b   1.000
_cell.length_c   1.000
_cell.angle_alpha   90.00
_cell.angle_beta   90.00
_cell.angle_gamma   90.00
#
_symmetry.space_group_name_H-M   'P 1'
#
loop_
_entity.id
_entity.type
_entity.pdbx_description
1 polymer ?
#
loop_
_entity_poly.entity_id
_entity_poly.type
_entity_poly.pdbx_seq_one_letter_code
_entity_poly.pdbx_strand_id
1 'polypeptide(L)'
;MSHELTQEELDTTFPLVRAERPGTFEIGFALAGTVSAGAYTAGVLDYIMEALDAWEAAKLRGDPEAPTHRVTLSTLVGASGGALNGAIFLRAAGSDFPRGAQEGNPFYDAWVGPNSVTIDKLLSGASARSPGVTSLVDTAAIERAIQSLIGFEGKPLPSSPDGATPPQRGYLADPLRLVVTMSNLIGTPYRVGFTAGPNIGFDFWRHDDTARFALHVDGGDAAPGEGPRIGEMALSSVSGTNWDRLKAAALATCAFPLVFSSRDVLRSPPEIAARVALVSQPGGDPRLPMTPRWDLIDPWLTRNPSAPMVDGGLTNNEPIGLTHTELAGLAGVNDRESDKATRALILVDPFVASNKMPDRPATLPGLAGLILSIFLNQSRYRAEDILSAVNSKVFSRFLIAPGPEGAGGESSLASGGLHAFGGFLDTALLKHDFLLGRYNAFQFLTLNFRFDPANPLLSEEWTPSQIATHTSGIYVSKTADPAEAGFVPMIPLMASLRDENNQPKKPVQMAPLRLSEARRKQLGVQIEARLDYLYKTLKPSGGMMASAWSTGFGLLWPFARRKLRKDILSFVRDKPGA
;
A
#
# COMPACT_ATOMS: atom_id res chain seq x y z
N MET A 1 29.72 -13.71 1.52
CA MET A 1 29.50 -12.29 1.23
C MET A 1 28.78 -11.68 2.44
N SER A 2 29.38 -11.76 3.63
CA SER A 2 28.76 -11.30 4.87
C SER A 2 28.79 -9.77 4.99
N HIS A 3 27.73 -9.19 5.54
CA HIS A 3 27.68 -7.78 5.97
C HIS A 3 27.26 -7.74 7.44
N GLU A 4 27.97 -6.95 8.23
CA GLU A 4 27.59 -6.64 9.62
C GLU A 4 27.34 -5.13 9.70
N LEU A 5 26.26 -4.75 10.36
CA LEU A 5 25.91 -3.32 10.50
C LEU A 5 26.97 -2.62 11.37
N THR A 6 27.57 -1.57 10.81
CA THR A 6 28.44 -0.67 11.56
C THR A 6 27.62 0.25 12.47
N GLN A 7 28.26 0.88 13.46
CA GLN A 7 27.57 1.84 14.32
C GLN A 7 27.03 3.05 13.54
N GLU A 8 27.78 3.53 12.53
CA GLU A 8 27.34 4.61 11.65
C GLU A 8 26.10 4.21 10.85
N GLU A 9 26.06 2.99 10.32
CA GLU A 9 24.88 2.45 9.62
C GLU A 9 23.67 2.33 10.56
N LEU A 10 23.88 1.95 11.82
CA LEU A 10 22.82 1.93 12.83
C LEU A 10 22.30 3.33 13.14
N ASP A 11 23.17 4.32 13.30
CA ASP A 11 22.81 5.69 13.64
C ASP A 11 22.07 6.38 12.49
N THR A 12 22.48 6.13 11.25
CA THR A 12 21.89 6.73 10.05
C THR A 12 20.61 6.03 9.60
N THR A 13 20.55 4.70 9.70
CA THR A 13 19.44 3.90 9.15
C THR A 13 18.38 3.58 10.19
N PHE A 14 18.81 3.39 11.44
CA PHE A 14 17.97 2.98 12.55
C PHE A 14 18.16 3.90 13.75
N PRO A 15 17.95 5.23 13.60
CA PRO A 15 18.05 6.13 14.73
C PRO A 15 17.03 5.74 15.81
N LEU A 16 17.43 5.84 17.07
CA LEU A 16 16.50 5.66 18.20
C LEU A 16 15.36 6.68 18.12
N VAL A 17 15.73 7.94 17.92
CA VAL A 17 14.79 9.03 17.68
C VAL A 17 15.28 9.75 16.43
N ARG A 18 14.42 9.82 15.42
CA ARG A 18 14.70 10.56 14.19
C ARG A 18 14.48 12.05 14.45
N ALA A 19 15.48 12.87 14.12
CA ALA A 19 15.40 14.33 14.25
C ALA A 19 14.27 14.92 13.40
N GLU A 20 13.55 15.89 13.95
CA GLU A 20 12.48 16.63 13.28
C GLU A 20 13.03 17.56 12.21
N ARG A 21 12.24 17.76 11.14
CA ARG A 21 12.50 18.79 10.14
C ARG A 21 12.10 20.15 10.72
N PRO A 22 13.06 21.09 10.93
CA PRO A 22 12.74 22.36 11.57
C PRO A 22 11.69 23.16 10.78
N GLY A 23 10.64 23.61 11.47
CA GLY A 23 9.58 24.45 10.87
C GLY A 23 8.70 23.71 9.86
N THR A 24 8.69 22.38 9.87
CA THR A 24 7.95 21.56 8.90
C THR A 24 7.11 20.51 9.60
N PHE A 25 5.84 20.38 9.20
CA PHE A 25 4.99 19.27 9.61
C PHE A 25 5.26 18.05 8.73
N GLU A 26 5.63 16.92 9.33
CA GLU A 26 5.99 15.71 8.57
C GLU A 26 4.86 14.68 8.50
N ILE A 27 4.63 14.12 7.32
CA ILE A 27 3.61 13.10 7.10
C ILE A 27 4.28 11.80 6.66
N GLY A 28 3.82 10.68 7.23
CA GLY A 28 4.11 9.33 6.77
C GLY A 28 2.82 8.59 6.43
N PHE A 29 2.76 7.96 5.26
CA PHE A 29 1.61 7.14 4.88
C PHE A 29 1.82 5.66 5.23
N ALA A 30 0.84 5.07 5.91
CA ALA A 30 0.69 3.62 6.01
C ALA A 30 -0.41 3.20 5.03
N LEU A 31 -0.06 2.38 4.03
CA LEU A 31 -0.95 1.99 2.94
C LEU A 31 -1.32 0.51 3.09
N ALA A 32 -2.55 0.25 3.53
CA ALA A 32 -3.01 -1.11 3.80
C ALA A 32 -3.06 -1.98 2.54
N GLY A 33 -2.83 -3.29 2.72
CA GLY A 33 -2.91 -4.28 1.65
C GLY A 33 -4.35 -4.63 1.28
N THR A 34 -4.74 -4.37 0.03
CA THR A 34 -6.15 -4.24 -0.36
C THR A 34 -6.56 -4.88 -1.69
N VAL A 35 -5.68 -5.67 -2.32
CA VAL A 35 -5.93 -6.34 -3.62
C VAL A 35 -6.60 -5.37 -4.62
N SER A 36 -7.86 -5.58 -5.02
CA SER A 36 -8.55 -4.72 -6.00
C SER A 36 -9.08 -3.41 -5.42
N ALA A 37 -9.28 -3.34 -4.10
CA ALA A 37 -9.60 -2.10 -3.40
C ALA A 37 -8.42 -1.11 -3.32
N GLY A 38 -7.25 -1.49 -3.87
CA GLY A 38 -6.17 -0.53 -4.14
C GLY A 38 -6.61 0.62 -5.05
N ALA A 39 -7.70 0.47 -5.83
CA ALA A 39 -8.30 1.58 -6.57
C ALA A 39 -8.75 2.74 -5.64
N TYR A 40 -9.28 2.41 -4.45
CA TYR A 40 -9.62 3.41 -3.43
C TYR A 40 -8.38 4.16 -2.95
N THR A 41 -7.32 3.44 -2.56
CA THR A 41 -6.06 4.02 -2.13
C THR A 41 -5.46 4.92 -3.22
N ALA A 42 -5.59 4.53 -4.48
CA ALA A 42 -5.14 5.33 -5.63
C ALA A 42 -5.89 6.67 -5.70
N GLY A 43 -7.21 6.66 -5.52
CA GLY A 43 -8.02 7.86 -5.46
C GLY A 43 -7.65 8.77 -4.30
N VAL A 44 -7.37 8.20 -3.11
CA VAL A 44 -6.91 8.98 -1.96
C VAL A 44 -5.59 9.69 -2.27
N LEU A 45 -4.58 8.96 -2.74
CA LEU A 45 -3.26 9.53 -3.02
C LEU A 45 -3.27 10.53 -4.18
N ASP A 46 -4.09 10.29 -5.21
CA ASP A 46 -4.29 11.23 -6.33
C ASP A 46 -4.82 12.58 -5.83
N TYR A 47 -5.83 12.58 -4.96
CA TYR A 47 -6.40 13.82 -4.43
C TYR A 47 -5.45 14.53 -3.44
N ILE A 48 -4.74 13.79 -2.59
CA ILE A 48 -3.73 14.36 -1.70
C ILE A 48 -2.64 15.08 -2.51
N MET A 49 -2.14 14.46 -3.57
CA MET A 49 -1.12 15.07 -4.43
C MET A 49 -1.68 16.29 -5.18
N GLU A 50 -2.92 16.25 -5.65
CA GLU A 50 -3.60 17.39 -6.27
C GLU A 50 -3.75 18.59 -5.31
N ALA A 51 -4.14 18.34 -4.07
CA ALA A 51 -4.27 19.37 -3.04
C ALA A 51 -2.92 20.00 -2.69
N LEU A 52 -1.88 19.18 -2.52
CA LEU A 52 -0.52 19.65 -2.24
C LEU A 52 0.08 20.41 -3.42
N ASP A 53 -0.11 19.94 -4.66
CA ASP A 53 0.32 20.65 -5.87
C ASP A 53 -0.33 22.03 -5.97
N ALA A 54 -1.66 22.10 -5.80
CA ALA A 54 -2.40 23.36 -5.88
C ALA A 54 -1.95 24.36 -4.81
N TRP A 55 -1.74 23.90 -3.58
CA TRP A 55 -1.29 24.74 -2.47
C TRP A 55 0.17 25.20 -2.64
N GLU A 56 1.08 24.31 -3.04
CA GLU A 56 2.47 24.66 -3.31
C GLU A 56 2.59 25.67 -4.45
N ALA A 57 1.82 25.47 -5.53
CA ALA A 57 1.78 26.41 -6.65
C ALA A 57 1.22 27.78 -6.22
N ALA A 58 0.21 27.81 -5.34
CA ALA A 58 -0.35 29.05 -4.81
C ALA A 58 0.64 29.81 -3.92
N LYS A 59 1.38 29.11 -3.03
CA LYS A 59 2.46 29.70 -2.23
C LYS A 59 3.53 30.33 -3.11
N LEU A 60 3.99 29.62 -4.15
CA LEU A 60 5.02 30.11 -5.08
C LEU A 60 4.58 31.35 -5.87
N ARG A 61 3.27 31.53 -6.09
CA ARG A 61 2.71 32.74 -6.72
C ARG A 61 2.42 33.88 -5.74
N GLY A 62 2.61 33.68 -4.44
CA GLY A 62 2.24 34.66 -3.41
C GLY A 62 0.73 34.88 -3.31
N ASP A 63 -0.07 33.84 -3.51
CA ASP A 63 -1.53 33.91 -3.36
C ASP A 63 -1.87 34.32 -1.91
N PRO A 64 -2.62 35.42 -1.69
CA PRO A 64 -2.95 35.88 -0.34
C PRO A 64 -3.81 34.88 0.46
N GLU A 65 -4.51 33.96 -0.21
CA GLU A 65 -5.27 32.91 0.46
C GLU A 65 -4.41 31.69 0.83
N ALA A 66 -3.18 31.57 0.34
CA ALA A 66 -2.29 30.45 0.65
C ALA A 66 -1.46 30.73 1.92
N PRO A 67 -1.69 30.03 3.04
CA PRO A 67 -0.80 30.12 4.20
C PRO A 67 0.56 29.51 3.88
N THR A 68 1.60 29.97 4.57
CA THR A 68 3.01 29.72 4.21
C THR A 68 3.69 28.60 4.99
N HIS A 69 2.99 27.99 5.96
CA HIS A 69 3.52 26.88 6.73
C HIS A 69 3.94 25.70 5.84
N ARG A 70 4.89 24.90 6.32
CA ARG A 70 5.52 23.84 5.54
C ARG A 70 5.00 22.46 5.95
N VAL A 71 4.68 21.65 4.95
CA VAL A 71 4.33 20.24 5.11
C VAL A 71 5.24 19.42 4.20
N THR A 72 5.79 18.32 4.73
CA THR A 72 6.62 17.38 3.96
C THR A 72 6.09 15.96 4.06
N LEU A 73 5.80 15.35 2.91
CA LEU A 73 5.57 13.91 2.80
C LEU A 73 6.93 13.20 2.80
N SER A 74 7.23 12.49 3.88
CA SER A 74 8.56 11.91 4.12
C SER A 74 8.69 10.46 3.67
N THR A 75 7.62 9.67 3.87
CA THR A 75 7.68 8.22 3.67
C THR A 75 6.31 7.65 3.33
N LEU A 76 6.32 6.61 2.49
CA LEU A 76 5.19 5.73 2.26
C LEU A 76 5.63 4.31 2.62
N VAL A 77 4.78 3.59 3.34
CA VAL A 77 4.98 2.15 3.59
C VAL A 77 3.71 1.42 3.19
N GLY A 78 3.84 0.36 2.41
CA GLY A 78 2.67 -0.34 1.91
C GLY A 78 2.82 -1.85 1.79
N ALA A 79 1.66 -2.50 1.73
CA ALA A 79 1.48 -3.92 1.38
C ALA A 79 0.53 -4.06 0.19
N SER A 80 0.63 -5.14 -0.58
CA SER A 80 -0.28 -5.46 -1.69
C SER A 80 -0.60 -4.26 -2.61
N GLY A 81 -1.88 -4.02 -2.90
CA GLY A 81 -2.36 -2.84 -3.63
C GLY A 81 -1.95 -1.50 -3.02
N GLY A 82 -1.75 -1.41 -1.69
CA GLY A 82 -1.22 -0.22 -1.03
C GLY A 82 0.24 0.07 -1.43
N ALA A 83 1.11 -0.94 -1.43
CA ALA A 83 2.49 -0.80 -1.91
C ALA A 83 2.57 -0.42 -3.39
N LEU A 84 1.68 -1.00 -4.22
CA LEU A 84 1.60 -0.64 -5.65
C LEU A 84 1.26 0.84 -5.83
N ASN A 85 0.32 1.38 -5.05
CA ASN A 85 0.02 2.80 -5.07
C ASN A 85 1.17 3.69 -4.54
N GLY A 86 1.94 3.20 -3.58
CA GLY A 86 3.20 3.85 -3.19
C GLY A 86 4.23 3.89 -4.34
N ALA A 87 4.36 2.80 -5.10
CA ALA A 87 5.22 2.77 -6.29
C ALA A 87 4.74 3.71 -7.40
N ILE A 88 3.42 3.80 -7.62
CA ILE A 88 2.81 4.77 -8.53
C ILE A 88 3.13 6.20 -8.07
N PHE A 89 2.99 6.48 -6.77
CA PHE A 89 3.30 7.79 -6.19
C PHE A 89 4.75 8.20 -6.48
N LEU A 90 5.71 7.31 -6.20
CA LEU A 90 7.13 7.57 -6.51
C LEU A 90 7.35 7.82 -8.01
N ARG A 91 6.70 7.03 -8.88
CA ARG A 91 6.85 7.18 -10.33
C ARG A 91 6.25 8.50 -10.84
N ALA A 92 5.16 8.95 -10.23
CA ALA A 92 4.47 10.19 -10.57
C ALA A 92 5.14 11.44 -9.97
N ALA A 93 5.99 11.29 -8.95
CA ALA A 93 6.58 12.39 -8.17
C ALA A 93 7.36 13.42 -9.00
N GLY A 94 8.01 13.01 -10.09
CA GLY A 94 8.75 13.92 -10.99
C GLY A 94 7.99 14.40 -12.22
N SER A 95 6.69 14.12 -12.31
CA SER A 95 5.93 14.39 -13.53
C SER A 95 4.59 15.08 -13.28
N ASP A 96 4.17 15.82 -14.30
CA ASP A 96 2.85 16.40 -14.44
C ASP A 96 1.92 15.47 -15.22
N PHE A 97 0.68 15.36 -14.76
CA PHE A 97 -0.32 14.42 -15.27
C PHE A 97 -1.74 14.87 -14.89
N PRO A 98 -2.77 14.47 -15.68
CA PRO A 98 -4.15 14.85 -15.39
C PRO A 98 -4.64 14.24 -14.07
N ARG A 99 -5.52 14.95 -13.36
CA ARG A 99 -6.06 14.53 -12.06
C ARG A 99 -7.43 13.88 -12.19
N GLY A 100 -7.74 12.97 -11.28
CA GLY A 100 -9.07 12.37 -11.18
C GLY A 100 -9.29 11.24 -12.17
N ALA A 101 -10.55 10.96 -12.48
CA ALA A 101 -10.94 9.84 -13.35
C ALA A 101 -10.72 10.18 -14.84
N GLN A 102 -9.47 10.48 -15.19
CA GLN A 102 -9.02 10.89 -16.52
C GLN A 102 -7.95 9.93 -17.04
N GLU A 103 -7.97 9.67 -18.34
CA GLU A 103 -6.91 8.91 -19.02
C GLU A 103 -5.59 9.68 -18.94
N GLY A 104 -4.48 8.96 -18.73
CA GLY A 104 -3.16 9.53 -18.48
C GLY A 104 -2.88 9.81 -17.01
N ASN A 105 -3.86 9.67 -16.12
CA ASN A 105 -3.61 9.68 -14.67
C ASN A 105 -3.08 8.31 -14.24
N PRO A 106 -1.81 8.18 -13.80
CA PRO A 106 -1.25 6.88 -13.44
C PRO A 106 -1.96 6.22 -12.26
N PHE A 107 -2.55 6.99 -11.33
CA PHE A 107 -3.36 6.44 -10.24
C PHE A 107 -4.69 5.86 -10.73
N TYR A 108 -5.31 6.46 -11.74
CA TYR A 108 -6.56 5.95 -12.30
C TYR A 108 -6.33 4.80 -13.28
N ASP A 109 -5.38 4.96 -14.21
CA ASP A 109 -5.13 4.03 -15.30
C ASP A 109 -4.60 2.67 -14.82
N ALA A 110 -3.88 2.66 -13.68
CA ALA A 110 -3.47 1.44 -12.98
C ALA A 110 -4.62 0.46 -12.75
N TRP A 111 -5.76 1.00 -12.36
CA TRP A 111 -6.88 0.23 -11.85
C TRP A 111 -8.03 0.19 -12.84
N VAL A 112 -8.27 1.26 -13.60
CA VAL A 112 -9.44 1.40 -14.48
C VAL A 112 -9.07 1.48 -15.95
N GLY A 113 -7.83 1.85 -16.26
CA GLY A 113 -7.36 2.07 -17.62
C GLY A 113 -7.32 0.80 -18.49
N PRO A 114 -6.89 0.91 -19.75
CA PRO A 114 -6.89 -0.20 -20.71
C PRO A 114 -6.02 -1.39 -20.25
N ASN A 115 -4.96 -1.11 -19.48
CA ASN A 115 -4.04 -2.10 -18.93
C ASN A 115 -4.49 -2.68 -17.58
N SER A 116 -5.64 -2.24 -17.04
CA SER A 116 -6.20 -2.76 -15.79
C SER A 116 -6.37 -4.27 -15.80
N VAL A 117 -6.20 -4.88 -14.63
CA VAL A 117 -6.40 -6.32 -14.44
C VAL A 117 -7.90 -6.59 -14.39
N THR A 118 -8.40 -7.45 -15.28
CA THR A 118 -9.80 -7.90 -15.29
C THR A 118 -9.89 -9.41 -15.20
N ILE A 119 -11.03 -9.93 -14.76
CA ILE A 119 -11.26 -11.36 -14.59
C ILE A 119 -11.10 -12.11 -15.93
N ASP A 120 -11.47 -11.51 -17.05
CA ASP A 120 -11.25 -12.10 -18.38
C ASP A 120 -9.76 -12.30 -18.65
N LYS A 121 -8.93 -11.30 -18.33
CA LYS A 121 -7.48 -11.35 -18.52
C LYS A 121 -6.81 -12.33 -17.54
N LEU A 122 -7.35 -12.46 -16.33
CA LEU A 122 -6.88 -13.45 -15.34
C LEU A 122 -7.23 -14.88 -15.75
N LEU A 123 -8.33 -15.08 -16.49
CA LEU A 123 -8.75 -16.39 -16.95
C LEU A 123 -8.30 -16.71 -18.40
N SER A 124 -7.64 -15.78 -19.10
CA SER A 124 -7.30 -15.92 -20.53
C SER A 124 -6.18 -16.93 -20.86
N GLY A 125 -5.56 -17.55 -19.86
CA GLY A 125 -4.28 -18.27 -20.03
C GLY A 125 -4.34 -19.75 -20.39
N ALA A 126 -4.84 -20.10 -21.57
CA ALA A 126 -4.56 -21.40 -22.18
C ALA A 126 -3.24 -21.41 -23.01
N SER A 127 -2.57 -20.26 -23.20
CA SER A 127 -1.44 -20.12 -24.14
C SER A 127 -0.07 -19.78 -23.53
N ALA A 128 0.04 -19.30 -22.29
CA ALA A 128 1.34 -19.06 -21.65
C ALA A 128 1.80 -20.33 -20.90
N ARG A 129 2.72 -21.09 -21.51
CA ARG A 129 3.40 -22.22 -20.89
C ARG A 129 4.43 -21.72 -19.89
N SER A 130 4.03 -21.55 -18.63
CA SER A 130 4.98 -21.54 -17.52
C SER A 130 5.29 -22.99 -17.14
N PRO A 131 6.56 -23.41 -16.98
CA PRO A 131 6.87 -24.75 -16.49
C PRO A 131 6.36 -24.91 -15.05
N GLY A 132 5.37 -25.78 -14.85
CA GLY A 132 4.70 -26.01 -13.57
C GLY A 132 3.49 -25.10 -13.33
N VAL A 133 2.54 -25.56 -12.48
CA VAL A 133 1.42 -24.75 -12.01
C VAL A 133 1.83 -24.09 -10.69
N THR A 134 2.22 -22.82 -10.73
CA THR A 134 2.49 -22.01 -9.53
C THR A 134 1.41 -20.96 -9.27
N SER A 135 0.36 -20.89 -10.10
CA SER A 135 -0.76 -19.94 -9.97
C SER A 135 -2.09 -20.52 -10.43
N LEU A 136 -3.19 -20.10 -9.80
CA LEU A 136 -4.56 -20.42 -10.24
C LEU A 136 -4.97 -19.59 -11.46
N VAL A 137 -4.45 -18.38 -11.62
CA VAL A 137 -4.79 -17.45 -12.72
C VAL A 137 -3.61 -17.17 -13.64
N ASP A 138 -3.89 -16.61 -14.80
CA ASP A 138 -2.90 -16.07 -15.72
C ASP A 138 -2.27 -14.80 -15.13
N THR A 139 -0.95 -14.83 -14.92
CA THR A 139 -0.19 -13.72 -14.32
C THR A 139 0.25 -12.67 -15.33
N ALA A 140 0.10 -12.91 -16.64
CA ALA A 140 0.54 -11.98 -17.67
C ALA A 140 -0.25 -10.65 -17.62
N ALA A 141 -1.49 -10.68 -17.12
CA ALA A 141 -2.31 -9.48 -16.94
C ALA A 141 -1.69 -8.52 -15.90
N ILE A 142 -1.37 -9.04 -14.71
CA ILE A 142 -0.78 -8.24 -13.63
C ILE A 142 0.65 -7.79 -13.95
N GLU A 143 1.42 -8.62 -14.67
CA GLU A 143 2.77 -8.26 -15.14
C GLU A 143 2.75 -7.09 -16.11
N ARG A 144 1.82 -7.10 -17.07
CA ARG A 144 1.64 -6.00 -18.03
C ARG A 144 1.13 -4.73 -17.34
N ALA A 145 0.18 -4.86 -16.41
CA ALA A 145 -0.32 -3.72 -15.65
C ALA A 145 0.82 -3.02 -14.89
N ILE A 146 1.60 -3.78 -14.10
CA ILE A 146 2.71 -3.22 -13.32
C ILE A 146 3.85 -2.72 -14.23
N GLN A 147 4.16 -3.41 -15.34
CA GLN A 147 5.13 -2.90 -16.31
C GLN A 147 4.71 -1.55 -16.90
N SER A 148 3.43 -1.39 -17.25
CA SER A 148 2.89 -0.12 -17.76
C SER A 148 2.98 0.98 -16.71
N LEU A 149 2.78 0.65 -15.44
CA LEU A 149 2.81 1.61 -14.34
C LEU A 149 4.21 2.10 -14.01
N ILE A 150 5.17 1.17 -13.90
CA ILE A 150 6.56 1.55 -13.65
C ILE A 150 7.16 2.24 -14.89
N GLY A 151 6.69 1.90 -16.09
CA GLY A 151 7.06 2.57 -17.32
C GLY A 151 6.32 3.89 -17.60
N PHE A 152 5.49 4.38 -16.67
CA PHE A 152 4.78 5.65 -16.85
C PHE A 152 5.78 6.80 -17.07
N GLU A 153 5.56 7.62 -18.08
CA GLU A 153 6.32 8.84 -18.33
C GLU A 153 5.32 9.98 -18.48
N GLY A 154 5.21 10.82 -17.45
CA GLY A 154 4.38 12.01 -17.49
C GLY A 154 5.10 13.18 -18.15
N LYS A 155 4.45 14.34 -18.20
CA LYS A 155 5.09 15.55 -18.73
C LYS A 155 6.09 16.13 -17.71
N PRO A 156 7.14 16.84 -18.12
CA PRO A 156 8.05 17.53 -17.18
C PRO A 156 7.30 18.56 -16.31
N LEU A 157 7.79 18.81 -15.10
CA LEU A 157 7.24 19.86 -14.23
C LEU A 157 7.79 21.25 -14.62
N PRO A 158 6.97 22.33 -14.62
CA PRO A 158 5.52 22.33 -14.75
C PRO A 158 5.12 22.27 -16.25
N SER A 159 4.10 21.49 -16.59
CA SER A 159 3.57 21.43 -17.98
C SER A 159 2.08 21.81 -18.08
N SER A 160 1.38 21.98 -16.95
CA SER A 160 -0.05 22.25 -16.93
C SER A 160 -0.34 23.72 -17.26
N PRO A 161 -1.20 24.00 -18.25
CA PRO A 161 -1.54 25.37 -18.65
C PRO A 161 -2.25 26.19 -17.58
N ASP A 162 -2.91 25.52 -16.63
CA ASP A 162 -3.70 26.14 -15.57
C ASP A 162 -2.86 26.56 -14.34
N GLY A 163 -1.56 26.22 -14.32
CA GLY A 163 -0.67 26.49 -13.20
C GLY A 163 -1.05 25.75 -11.91
N ALA A 164 -1.85 24.68 -12.00
CA ALA A 164 -2.25 23.87 -10.84
C ALA A 164 -1.11 22.97 -10.33
N THR A 165 -0.22 22.53 -11.23
CA THR A 165 0.99 21.76 -10.88
C THR A 165 2.17 22.72 -10.66
N PRO A 166 2.87 22.66 -9.51
CA PRO A 166 3.99 23.54 -9.23
C PRO A 166 5.23 23.17 -10.07
N PRO A 167 6.15 24.11 -10.31
CA PRO A 167 7.41 23.82 -11.01
C PRO A 167 8.31 22.81 -10.28
N GLN A 168 8.17 22.73 -8.95
CA GLN A 168 8.85 21.79 -8.09
C GLN A 168 7.91 21.38 -6.96
N ARG A 169 8.05 20.14 -6.47
CA ARG A 169 7.23 19.62 -5.36
C ARG A 169 8.01 19.69 -4.06
N GLY A 170 8.16 20.91 -3.54
CA GLY A 170 8.87 21.19 -2.28
C GLY A 170 8.23 20.57 -1.03
N TYR A 171 7.03 19.99 -1.15
CA TYR A 171 6.36 19.22 -0.11
C TYR A 171 6.74 17.72 -0.11
N LEU A 172 7.57 17.25 -1.05
CA LEU A 172 8.10 15.89 -1.05
C LEU A 172 9.49 15.89 -0.45
N ALA A 173 9.77 14.98 0.48
CA ALA A 173 11.14 14.82 0.98
C ALA A 173 12.10 14.41 -0.15
N ASP A 174 13.36 14.83 -0.02
CA ASP A 174 14.46 14.33 -0.85
C ASP A 174 15.54 13.69 0.05
N PRO A 175 15.67 12.34 0.06
CA PRO A 175 14.89 11.38 -0.72
C PRO A 175 13.49 11.10 -0.15
N LEU A 176 12.52 10.90 -1.04
CA LEU A 176 11.20 10.37 -0.71
C LEU A 176 11.30 8.85 -0.55
N ARG A 177 10.90 8.32 0.60
CA ARG A 177 11.09 6.90 0.90
C ARG A 177 9.84 6.06 0.61
N LEU A 178 10.06 4.87 0.07
CA LEU A 178 9.05 3.82 -0.04
C LEU A 178 9.57 2.53 0.58
N VAL A 179 8.80 1.98 1.52
CA VAL A 179 9.03 0.64 2.06
C VAL A 179 7.91 -0.28 1.59
N VAL A 180 8.28 -1.32 0.83
CA VAL A 180 7.35 -2.33 0.30
C VAL A 180 7.47 -3.58 1.14
N THR A 181 6.39 -3.96 1.83
CA THR A 181 6.33 -5.24 2.56
C THR A 181 6.20 -6.41 1.60
N MET A 182 6.86 -7.53 1.89
CA MET A 182 6.80 -8.77 1.13
C MET A 182 6.86 -9.96 2.09
N SER A 183 6.34 -11.11 1.69
CA SER A 183 6.46 -12.33 2.47
C SER A 183 7.42 -13.30 1.78
N ASN A 184 8.53 -13.61 2.44
CA ASN A 184 9.57 -14.50 1.96
C ASN A 184 9.19 -15.96 2.22
N LEU A 185 8.98 -16.76 1.18
CA LEU A 185 8.52 -18.14 1.32
C LEU A 185 9.54 -19.08 1.95
N ILE A 186 10.84 -18.85 1.73
CA ILE A 186 11.91 -19.69 2.31
C ILE A 186 12.34 -19.21 3.69
N GLY A 187 12.09 -17.94 3.99
CA GLY A 187 12.52 -17.27 5.21
C GLY A 187 14.01 -16.96 5.23
N THR A 188 14.38 -15.90 5.94
CA THR A 188 15.78 -15.52 6.17
C THR A 188 16.19 -15.97 7.57
N PRO A 189 17.25 -16.80 7.70
CA PRO A 189 17.70 -17.30 9.00
C PRO A 189 18.51 -16.24 9.75
N TYR A 190 18.14 -16.00 11.01
CA TYR A 190 18.87 -15.15 11.94
C TYR A 190 19.20 -15.93 13.21
N ARG A 191 20.20 -15.43 13.93
CA ARG A 191 20.59 -15.94 15.25
C ARG A 191 20.50 -14.83 16.28
N VAL A 192 19.94 -15.18 17.44
CA VAL A 192 20.11 -14.41 18.67
C VAL A 192 20.98 -15.25 19.61
N GLY A 193 22.19 -14.75 19.90
CA GLY A 193 23.13 -15.41 20.80
C GLY A 193 22.82 -15.11 22.27
N PHE A 194 23.09 -16.08 23.15
CA PHE A 194 23.08 -15.87 24.61
C PHE A 194 24.51 -15.79 25.14
N THR A 195 24.68 -15.07 26.24
CA THR A 195 25.95 -14.91 26.97
C THR A 195 26.51 -16.24 27.51
N ALA A 196 25.75 -17.33 27.48
CA ALA A 196 26.19 -18.66 27.92
C ALA A 196 27.25 -19.32 27.00
N GLY A 197 27.49 -18.78 25.79
CA GLY A 197 28.61 -19.19 24.93
C GLY A 197 28.36 -18.91 23.43
N PRO A 198 29.42 -18.88 22.60
CA PRO A 198 29.34 -18.49 21.18
C PRO A 198 28.47 -19.41 20.32
N ASN A 199 28.17 -20.62 20.81
CA ASN A 199 27.33 -21.62 20.13
C ASN A 199 25.94 -21.80 20.77
N ILE A 200 25.61 -21.02 21.81
CA ILE A 200 24.32 -21.10 22.50
C ILE A 200 23.48 -19.91 22.03
N GLY A 201 22.55 -20.18 21.12
CA GLY A 201 21.66 -19.19 20.53
C GLY A 201 20.41 -19.87 19.97
N PHE A 202 19.34 -19.09 19.76
CA PHE A 202 18.20 -19.56 18.99
C PHE A 202 18.35 -19.09 17.55
N ASP A 203 18.37 -20.06 16.63
CA ASP A 203 18.18 -19.79 15.21
C ASP A 203 16.68 -19.73 14.92
N PHE A 204 16.26 -18.75 14.14
CA PHE A 204 14.87 -18.62 13.70
C PHE A 204 14.82 -18.03 12.29
N TRP A 205 13.72 -18.29 11.60
CA TRP A 205 13.49 -17.85 10.23
C TRP A 205 12.47 -16.73 10.25
N ARG A 206 12.82 -15.59 9.65
CA ARG A 206 11.86 -14.51 9.41
C ARG A 206 11.30 -14.62 8.01
N HIS A 207 9.99 -14.65 7.93
CA HIS A 207 9.24 -14.66 6.68
C HIS A 207 8.70 -13.27 6.32
N ASP A 208 8.68 -12.33 7.26
CA ASP A 208 8.36 -10.94 6.97
C ASP A 208 9.59 -10.24 6.39
N ASP A 209 9.41 -9.61 5.24
CA ASP A 209 10.50 -9.00 4.49
C ASP A 209 10.10 -7.65 3.91
N THR A 210 11.09 -6.85 3.54
CA THR A 210 10.87 -5.50 2.99
C THR A 210 11.86 -5.21 1.87
N ALA A 211 11.39 -4.54 0.82
CA ALA A 211 12.23 -3.81 -0.13
C ALA A 211 12.12 -2.31 0.18
N ARG A 212 13.24 -1.61 0.20
CA ARG A 212 13.31 -0.19 0.61
C ARG A 212 13.87 0.63 -0.53
N PHE A 213 13.25 1.78 -0.81
CA PHE A 213 13.62 2.65 -1.91
C PHE A 213 13.75 4.09 -1.42
N ALA A 214 14.76 4.80 -1.92
CA ALA A 214 15.01 6.20 -1.65
C ALA A 214 14.99 6.96 -2.99
N LEU A 215 13.91 7.67 -3.27
CA LEU A 215 13.73 8.42 -4.51
C LEU A 215 14.31 9.82 -4.36
N HIS A 216 15.31 10.13 -5.18
CA HIS A 216 15.70 11.52 -5.39
C HIS A 216 14.60 12.26 -6.16
N VAL A 217 14.08 13.34 -5.56
CA VAL A 217 13.06 14.21 -6.14
C VAL A 217 13.67 15.58 -6.39
N ASP A 218 13.84 15.95 -7.67
CA ASP A 218 14.35 17.26 -8.04
C ASP A 218 13.47 18.40 -7.47
N GLY A 219 14.10 19.35 -6.78
CA GLY A 219 13.42 20.43 -6.06
C GLY A 219 12.61 20.00 -4.82
N GLY A 220 12.81 18.77 -4.31
CA GLY A 220 12.21 18.30 -3.06
C GLY A 220 12.85 18.91 -1.80
N ASP A 221 12.21 18.70 -0.65
CA ASP A 221 12.70 19.10 0.67
C ASP A 221 13.86 18.21 1.11
N ALA A 222 15.08 18.62 0.79
CA ALA A 222 16.30 17.94 1.20
C ALA A 222 16.65 18.25 2.66
N ALA A 223 16.86 17.20 3.46
CA ALA A 223 17.39 17.34 4.80
C ALA A 223 18.90 17.04 4.82
N PRO A 224 19.73 17.84 5.53
CA PRO A 224 21.17 17.59 5.60
C PRO A 224 21.49 16.16 6.07
N GLY A 225 22.35 15.46 5.32
CA GLY A 225 22.76 14.10 5.65
C GLY A 225 21.72 13.01 5.30
N GLU A 226 20.58 13.36 4.71
CA GLU A 226 19.63 12.37 4.21
C GLU A 226 19.98 11.96 2.77
N GLY A 227 20.69 10.83 2.62
CA GLY A 227 20.86 10.10 1.36
C GLY A 227 20.19 8.72 1.41
N PRO A 228 20.40 7.88 0.38
CA PRO A 228 20.07 6.46 0.45
C PRO A 228 20.81 5.78 1.62
N ARG A 229 20.06 5.11 2.48
CA ARG A 229 20.58 4.38 3.66
C ARG A 229 21.01 2.96 3.28
N ILE A 230 21.67 2.25 4.21
CA ILE A 230 22.05 0.85 3.98
C ILE A 230 20.82 -0.01 3.69
N GLY A 231 20.89 -0.82 2.64
CA GLY A 231 19.76 -1.66 2.21
C GLY A 231 18.62 -0.90 1.51
N GLU A 232 18.75 0.41 1.27
CA GLU A 232 17.85 1.17 0.39
C GLU A 232 18.37 1.15 -1.05
N MET A 233 17.47 0.96 -2.00
CA MET A 233 17.74 1.12 -3.42
C MET A 233 17.49 2.57 -3.83
N ALA A 234 18.53 3.24 -4.30
CA ALA A 234 18.41 4.60 -4.83
C ALA A 234 17.57 4.61 -6.11
N LEU A 235 16.60 5.52 -6.19
CA LEU A 235 15.81 5.84 -7.37
C LEU A 235 16.01 7.32 -7.72
N SER A 236 15.68 7.70 -8.94
CA SER A 236 15.67 9.11 -9.36
C SER A 236 14.43 9.39 -10.19
N SER A 237 13.79 10.53 -9.92
CA SER A 237 12.62 10.98 -10.67
C SER A 237 12.94 11.42 -12.10
N VAL A 238 14.22 11.67 -12.41
CA VAL A 238 14.72 12.16 -13.70
C VAL A 238 15.54 11.13 -14.47
N SER A 239 15.72 9.91 -13.94
CA SER A 239 16.51 8.87 -14.60
C SER A 239 15.93 7.46 -14.43
N GLY A 240 16.44 6.51 -15.22
CA GLY A 240 16.02 5.10 -15.21
C GLY A 240 16.61 4.23 -14.09
N THR A 241 17.30 4.80 -13.10
CA THR A 241 18.04 4.03 -12.08
C THR A 241 17.11 3.15 -11.22
N ASN A 242 17.40 1.84 -11.15
CA ASN A 242 16.78 0.83 -10.27
C ASN A 242 15.24 0.68 -10.34
N TRP A 243 14.55 1.23 -11.35
CA TRP A 243 13.10 1.05 -11.50
C TRP A 243 12.69 -0.40 -11.76
N ASP A 244 13.57 -1.21 -12.33
CA ASP A 244 13.40 -2.66 -12.47
C ASP A 244 13.30 -3.37 -11.11
N ARG A 245 14.05 -2.90 -10.10
CA ARG A 245 13.96 -3.39 -8.72
C ARG A 245 12.61 -3.06 -8.10
N LEU A 246 12.14 -1.82 -8.28
CA LEU A 246 10.82 -1.41 -7.79
C LEU A 246 9.72 -2.22 -8.48
N LYS A 247 9.83 -2.47 -9.79
CA LYS A 247 8.91 -3.34 -10.52
C LYS A 247 8.87 -4.75 -9.93
N ALA A 248 10.03 -5.34 -9.64
CA ALA A 248 10.10 -6.68 -9.06
C ALA A 248 9.45 -6.73 -7.66
N ALA A 249 9.72 -5.75 -6.81
CA ALA A 249 9.09 -5.62 -5.49
C ALA A 249 7.57 -5.40 -5.59
N ALA A 250 7.11 -4.56 -6.52
CA ALA A 250 5.68 -4.32 -6.77
C ALA A 250 4.96 -5.58 -7.29
N LEU A 251 5.62 -6.39 -8.13
CA LEU A 251 5.07 -7.68 -8.56
C LEU A 251 5.01 -8.68 -7.40
N ALA A 252 6.04 -8.72 -6.56
CA ALA A 252 6.14 -9.62 -5.42
C ALA A 252 5.08 -9.31 -4.35
N THR A 253 4.96 -8.05 -3.96
CA THR A 253 3.96 -7.64 -2.96
C THR A 253 2.53 -7.82 -3.45
N CYS A 254 2.25 -7.89 -4.75
CA CYS A 254 0.92 -8.18 -5.28
C CYS A 254 0.69 -9.67 -5.58
N ALA A 255 1.68 -10.53 -5.34
CA ALA A 255 1.60 -11.97 -5.61
C ALA A 255 0.81 -12.71 -4.52
N PHE A 256 -0.49 -12.45 -4.47
CA PHE A 256 -1.40 -13.08 -3.51
C PHE A 256 -1.31 -14.62 -3.61
N PRO A 257 -1.08 -15.34 -2.49
CA PRO A 257 -0.81 -16.76 -2.51
C PRO A 257 -1.87 -17.58 -3.20
N LEU A 258 -1.44 -18.63 -3.91
CA LEU A 258 -2.26 -19.54 -4.72
C LEU A 258 -2.89 -18.87 -5.94
N VAL A 259 -3.30 -17.61 -5.87
CA VAL A 259 -3.88 -16.88 -6.99
C VAL A 259 -2.80 -16.54 -7.99
N PHE A 260 -1.77 -15.80 -7.58
CA PHE A 260 -0.66 -15.39 -8.42
C PHE A 260 0.62 -16.18 -8.09
N SER A 261 1.50 -16.33 -9.08
CA SER A 261 2.81 -16.96 -8.87
C SER A 261 3.68 -16.09 -7.97
N SER A 262 4.44 -16.73 -7.08
CA SER A 262 5.53 -16.08 -6.34
C SER A 262 6.53 -15.44 -7.29
N ARG A 263 7.23 -14.41 -6.82
CA ARG A 263 8.19 -13.64 -7.60
C ARG A 263 9.57 -13.77 -6.98
N ASP A 264 10.53 -14.15 -7.80
CA ASP A 264 11.92 -14.14 -7.39
C ASP A 264 12.42 -12.70 -7.33
N VAL A 265 12.76 -12.23 -6.13
CA VAL A 265 13.28 -10.89 -5.87
C VAL A 265 14.74 -11.03 -5.47
N LEU A 266 15.63 -10.33 -6.18
CA LEU A 266 17.05 -10.32 -5.84
C LEU A 266 17.23 -9.77 -4.42
N ARG A 267 18.11 -10.42 -3.65
CA ARG A 267 18.51 -9.98 -2.32
C ARG A 267 20.00 -9.73 -2.28
N SER A 268 20.37 -8.59 -1.72
CA SER A 268 21.74 -8.23 -1.43
C SER A 268 22.06 -8.42 0.07
N PRO A 269 23.33 -8.66 0.42
CA PRO A 269 23.74 -8.74 1.82
C PRO A 269 23.34 -7.52 2.67
N PRO A 270 23.48 -6.25 2.20
CA PRO A 270 22.98 -5.09 2.94
C PRO A 270 21.48 -5.13 3.27
N GLU A 271 20.63 -5.53 2.32
CA GLU A 271 19.17 -5.61 2.54
C GLU A 271 18.79 -6.68 3.57
N ILE A 272 19.56 -7.78 3.62
CA ILE A 272 19.41 -8.87 4.58
C ILE A 272 19.91 -8.43 5.96
N ALA A 273 21.06 -7.74 6.02
CA ALA A 273 21.67 -7.29 7.28
C ALA A 273 20.89 -6.15 7.96
N ALA A 274 20.16 -5.34 7.20
CA ALA A 274 19.40 -4.17 7.67
C ALA A 274 18.17 -4.56 8.53
N ARG A 275 18.38 -5.25 9.65
CA ARG A 275 17.36 -5.66 10.61
C ARG A 275 17.85 -5.42 12.04
N VAL A 276 17.09 -4.63 12.78
CA VAL A 276 17.39 -4.26 14.17
C VAL A 276 16.15 -4.52 15.01
N ALA A 277 16.35 -5.05 16.21
CA ALA A 277 15.32 -5.14 17.23
C ALA A 277 15.66 -4.19 18.38
N LEU A 278 14.64 -3.61 19.01
CA LEU A 278 14.81 -2.95 20.30
C LEU A 278 14.70 -3.96 21.42
N VAL A 279 15.72 -4.02 22.27
CA VAL A 279 15.71 -4.84 23.49
C VAL A 279 16.02 -3.94 24.66
N SER A 280 15.14 -3.97 25.66
CA SER A 280 15.33 -3.21 26.89
C SER A 280 16.55 -3.78 27.62
N GLN A 281 17.60 -2.97 27.77
CA GLN A 281 18.79 -3.34 28.51
C GLN A 281 19.27 -2.19 29.41
N PRO A 282 19.69 -2.48 30.66
CA PRO A 282 20.21 -1.44 31.56
C PRO A 282 21.58 -0.96 31.08
N GLY A 283 21.67 0.28 30.60
CA GLY A 283 22.92 0.92 30.17
C GLY A 283 23.48 0.31 28.88
N GLY A 284 23.41 1.06 27.78
CA GLY A 284 23.87 0.61 26.47
C GLY A 284 22.91 1.02 25.36
N ASP A 285 23.32 0.83 24.11
CA ASP A 285 22.47 1.07 22.95
C ASP A 285 21.37 0.00 22.88
N PRO A 286 20.07 0.32 23.03
CA PRO A 286 19.01 -0.69 23.04
C PRO A 286 18.75 -1.30 21.66
N ARG A 287 19.46 -0.86 20.61
CA ARG A 287 19.43 -1.46 19.27
C ARG A 287 20.30 -2.71 19.25
N LEU A 288 19.66 -3.86 19.04
CA LEU A 288 20.36 -5.11 18.76
C LEU A 288 20.18 -5.48 17.28
N PRO A 289 21.22 -5.38 16.46
CA PRO A 289 21.22 -5.92 15.10
C PRO A 289 20.92 -7.42 15.13
N MET A 290 20.03 -7.87 14.26
CA MET A 290 19.75 -9.30 14.11
C MET A 290 20.85 -9.89 13.24
N THR A 291 21.68 -10.78 13.79
CA THR A 291 22.79 -11.37 13.04
C THR A 291 22.28 -12.42 12.04
N PRO A 292 22.45 -12.20 10.72
CA PRO A 292 22.07 -13.20 9.72
C PRO A 292 22.97 -14.43 9.82
N ARG A 293 22.42 -15.62 9.55
CA ARG A 293 23.21 -16.85 9.46
C ARG A 293 23.90 -16.95 8.11
N TRP A 294 24.98 -16.17 7.93
CA TRP A 294 25.73 -16.09 6.68
C TRP A 294 26.27 -17.43 6.20
N ASP A 295 26.59 -18.36 7.11
CA ASP A 295 26.99 -19.73 6.76
C ASP A 295 25.89 -20.52 6.04
N LEU A 296 24.62 -20.19 6.28
CA LEU A 296 23.46 -20.75 5.57
C LEU A 296 23.09 -19.92 4.33
N ILE A 297 23.23 -18.59 4.43
CA ILE A 297 22.78 -17.63 3.41
C ILE A 297 23.77 -17.54 2.23
N ASP A 298 25.08 -17.51 2.49
CA ASP A 298 26.09 -17.33 1.44
C ASP A 298 26.06 -18.43 0.38
N PRO A 299 26.03 -19.73 0.73
CA PRO A 299 25.92 -20.79 -0.27
C PRO A 299 24.62 -20.69 -1.09
N TRP A 300 23.55 -20.18 -0.49
CA TRP A 300 22.30 -19.94 -1.18
C TRP A 300 22.41 -18.76 -2.15
N LEU A 301 22.87 -17.59 -1.69
CA LEU A 301 23.04 -16.39 -2.53
C LEU A 301 23.99 -16.63 -3.72
N THR A 302 25.07 -17.40 -3.53
CA THR A 302 26.00 -17.75 -4.61
C THR A 302 25.35 -18.60 -5.69
N ARG A 303 24.42 -19.50 -5.32
CA ARG A 303 23.72 -20.37 -6.28
C ARG A 303 22.48 -19.68 -6.87
N ASN A 304 21.77 -18.92 -6.06
CA ASN A 304 20.54 -18.22 -6.40
C ASN A 304 20.44 -16.94 -5.55
N PRO A 305 20.76 -15.77 -6.12
CA PRO A 305 20.75 -14.52 -5.37
C PRO A 305 19.33 -13.95 -5.17
N SER A 306 18.27 -14.63 -5.63
CA SER A 306 16.89 -14.20 -5.45
C SER A 306 16.07 -15.15 -4.58
N ALA A 307 15.19 -14.58 -3.76
CA ALA A 307 14.25 -15.31 -2.92
C ALA A 307 12.83 -15.26 -3.50
N PRO A 308 12.06 -16.37 -3.42
CA PRO A 308 10.67 -16.39 -3.83
C PRO A 308 9.81 -15.63 -2.81
N MET A 309 9.28 -14.50 -3.26
CA MET A 309 8.43 -13.60 -2.48
C MET A 309 6.97 -13.70 -2.92
N VAL A 310 6.06 -13.55 -1.96
CA VAL A 310 4.61 -13.40 -2.19
C VAL A 310 4.11 -12.13 -1.49
N ASP A 311 2.79 -11.91 -1.58
CA ASP A 311 2.14 -10.72 -1.03
C ASP A 311 2.55 -10.42 0.43
N GLY A 312 2.96 -9.17 0.68
CA GLY A 312 3.35 -8.68 2.00
C GLY A 312 2.21 -8.71 3.02
N GLY A 313 0.97 -8.69 2.54
CA GLY A 313 -0.23 -8.78 3.37
C GLY A 313 -0.34 -10.04 4.23
N LEU A 314 0.42 -11.11 3.95
CA LEU A 314 0.44 -12.29 4.82
C LEU A 314 1.18 -12.09 6.14
N THR A 315 2.14 -11.16 6.16
CA THR A 315 3.03 -10.96 7.30
C THR A 315 2.89 -9.58 7.92
N ASN A 316 2.58 -8.56 7.11
CA ASN A 316 2.36 -7.19 7.58
C ASN A 316 1.41 -6.45 6.62
N ASN A 317 0.10 -6.52 6.85
CA ASN A 317 -0.90 -5.95 5.94
C ASN A 317 -1.16 -4.46 6.16
N GLU A 318 -0.98 -3.98 7.40
CA GLU A 318 -1.12 -2.57 7.77
C GLU A 318 0.18 -2.12 8.42
N PRO A 319 1.11 -1.56 7.64
CA PRO A 319 2.49 -1.39 8.09
C PRO A 319 2.71 -0.16 9.01
N ILE A 320 1.78 0.09 9.95
CA ILE A 320 1.77 1.22 10.88
C ILE A 320 3.09 1.30 11.65
N GLY A 321 3.56 0.19 12.22
CA GLY A 321 4.82 0.16 12.98
C GLY A 321 6.05 0.48 12.14
N LEU A 322 6.08 0.06 10.87
CA LEU A 322 7.16 0.41 9.94
C LEU A 322 7.09 1.89 9.55
N THR A 323 5.90 2.40 9.21
CA THR A 323 5.70 3.83 8.91
C THR A 323 6.11 4.71 10.09
N HIS A 324 5.71 4.33 11.31
CA HIS A 324 6.10 5.03 12.53
C HIS A 324 7.62 5.00 12.72
N THR A 325 8.27 3.86 12.50
CA THR A 325 9.74 3.74 12.58
C THR A 325 10.43 4.66 11.58
N GLU A 326 9.95 4.72 10.34
CA GLU A 326 10.49 5.64 9.33
C GLU A 326 10.25 7.12 9.68
N LEU A 327 9.11 7.42 10.33
CA LEU A 327 8.72 8.78 10.66
C LEU A 327 9.42 9.31 11.92
N ALA A 328 9.53 8.51 12.98
CA ALA A 328 9.97 8.93 14.31
C ALA A 328 11.25 8.24 14.81
N GLY A 329 11.75 7.20 14.13
CA GLY A 329 12.81 6.33 14.62
C GLY A 329 12.30 5.13 15.41
N LEU A 330 13.20 4.24 15.84
CA LEU A 330 12.85 2.98 16.47
C LEU A 330 12.11 3.13 17.82
N ALA A 331 12.47 4.17 18.58
CA ALA A 331 11.95 4.48 19.92
C ALA A 331 11.32 5.89 20.01
N GLY A 332 11.21 6.60 18.89
CA GLY A 332 10.62 7.93 18.86
C GLY A 332 9.15 7.92 19.25
N VAL A 333 8.68 9.03 19.81
CA VAL A 333 7.26 9.24 20.12
C VAL A 333 6.88 10.59 19.53
N ASN A 334 5.81 10.62 18.73
CA ASN A 334 5.26 11.87 18.22
C ASN A 334 4.36 12.50 19.28
N ASP A 335 4.47 13.81 19.45
CA ASP A 335 3.50 14.60 20.21
C ASP A 335 2.09 14.39 19.64
N ARG A 336 1.08 14.44 20.52
CA ARG A 336 -0.28 13.97 20.19
C ARG A 336 -1.31 15.08 20.24
N GLU A 337 -1.00 16.20 20.87
CA GLU A 337 -1.88 17.33 21.02
C GLU A 337 -1.86 18.21 19.75
N SER A 338 -3.00 18.81 19.42
CA SER A 338 -3.17 19.63 18.21
C SER A 338 -2.26 20.86 18.17
N ASP A 339 -1.90 21.39 19.33
CA ASP A 339 -1.02 22.56 19.52
C ASP A 339 0.47 22.20 19.58
N LYS A 340 0.83 20.90 19.51
CA LYS A 340 2.23 20.43 19.64
C LYS A 340 2.67 19.49 18.54
N ALA A 341 1.76 18.70 17.98
CA ALA A 341 2.09 17.69 16.99
C ALA A 341 2.82 18.32 15.79
N THR A 342 4.00 17.78 15.50
CA THR A 342 4.88 18.15 14.37
C THR A 342 4.91 17.07 13.29
N ARG A 343 4.38 15.88 13.59
CA ARG A 343 4.36 14.73 12.68
C ARG A 343 3.08 13.93 12.80
N ALA A 344 2.60 13.41 11.68
CA ALA A 344 1.49 12.47 11.68
C ALA A 344 1.69 11.28 10.76
N LEU A 345 1.26 10.12 11.25
CA LEU A 345 1.01 8.94 10.43
C LEU A 345 -0.42 8.99 9.92
N ILE A 346 -0.61 8.81 8.61
CA ILE A 346 -1.93 8.68 8.00
C ILE A 346 -2.07 7.26 7.46
N LEU A 347 -2.97 6.48 8.07
CA LEU A 347 -3.36 5.16 7.60
C LEU A 347 -4.44 5.31 6.52
N VAL A 348 -4.20 4.74 5.34
CA VAL A 348 -5.22 4.59 4.30
C VAL A 348 -5.64 3.12 4.28
N ASP A 349 -6.82 2.84 4.82
CA ASP A 349 -7.35 1.50 4.94
C ASP A 349 -8.78 1.39 4.37
N PRO A 350 -8.94 0.79 3.17
CA PRO A 350 -10.23 0.42 2.60
C PRO A 350 -11.06 -0.57 3.44
N PHE A 351 -10.43 -1.40 4.28
CA PHE A 351 -11.09 -2.54 4.95
C PHE A 351 -11.29 -2.36 6.46
N VAL A 352 -11.52 -1.13 6.91
CA VAL A 352 -11.84 -0.82 8.31
C VAL A 352 -13.16 -1.51 8.72
N ALA A 353 -12.99 -2.62 9.44
CA ALA A 353 -13.94 -3.46 10.16
C ALA A 353 -15.35 -3.70 9.58
N SER A 354 -15.59 -4.93 9.10
CA SER A 354 -16.66 -5.80 9.64
C SER A 354 -16.27 -7.28 9.54
N ASN A 355 -15.58 -7.82 10.55
CA ASN A 355 -15.29 -9.26 10.56
C ASN A 355 -16.52 -10.04 11.04
N LYS A 356 -17.22 -10.69 10.09
CA LYS A 356 -18.18 -11.76 10.43
C LYS A 356 -17.39 -12.98 10.92
N MET A 357 -17.89 -13.66 11.95
CA MET A 357 -17.31 -14.96 12.32
C MET A 357 -17.39 -15.91 11.12
N PRO A 358 -16.28 -16.54 10.71
CA PRO A 358 -16.31 -17.49 9.63
C PRO A 358 -17.15 -18.73 10.02
N ASP A 359 -17.86 -19.30 9.04
CA ASP A 359 -18.52 -20.59 9.20
C ASP A 359 -17.48 -21.71 9.42
N ARG A 360 -17.87 -22.77 10.15
CA ARG A 360 -16.99 -23.96 10.32
C ARG A 360 -16.68 -24.58 8.95
N PRO A 361 -15.41 -24.92 8.65
CA PRO A 361 -15.06 -25.49 7.36
C PRO A 361 -15.66 -26.89 7.25
N ALA A 362 -16.48 -27.12 6.22
CA ALA A 362 -17.04 -28.44 5.94
C ALA A 362 -16.14 -29.29 5.01
N THR A 363 -15.04 -28.73 4.50
CA THR A 363 -14.16 -29.36 3.49
C THR A 363 -12.70 -28.93 3.65
N LEU A 364 -11.76 -29.73 3.13
CA LEU A 364 -10.32 -29.40 3.11
C LEU A 364 -10.00 -28.08 2.35
N PRO A 365 -10.59 -27.78 1.18
CA PRO A 365 -10.44 -26.45 0.56
C PRO A 365 -10.98 -25.32 1.43
N GLY A 366 -12.11 -25.55 2.12
CA GLY A 366 -12.65 -24.58 3.08
C GLY A 366 -11.68 -24.32 4.24
N LEU A 367 -11.02 -25.36 4.75
CA LEU A 367 -10.00 -25.23 5.78
C LEU A 367 -8.78 -24.43 5.29
N ALA A 368 -8.29 -24.70 4.08
CA ALA A 368 -7.16 -23.96 3.49
C ALA A 368 -7.49 -22.47 3.32
N GLY A 369 -8.72 -22.14 2.88
CA GLY A 369 -9.20 -20.77 2.82
C GLY A 369 -9.26 -20.09 4.20
N LEU A 370 -9.68 -20.82 5.24
CA LEU A 370 -9.67 -20.30 6.61
C LEU A 370 -8.25 -20.11 7.15
N ILE A 371 -7.31 -21.00 6.86
CA ILE A 371 -5.91 -20.84 7.26
C ILE A 371 -5.31 -19.59 6.62
N LEU A 372 -5.52 -19.39 5.32
CA LEU A 372 -5.10 -18.16 4.63
C LEU A 372 -5.77 -16.93 5.26
N SER A 373 -7.06 -17.01 5.57
CA SER A 373 -7.79 -15.93 6.24
C SER A 373 -7.24 -15.65 7.64
N ILE A 374 -6.80 -16.66 8.39
CA ILE A 374 -6.17 -16.49 9.71
C ILE A 374 -4.88 -15.70 9.58
N PHE A 375 -4.01 -16.06 8.64
CA PHE A 375 -2.76 -15.33 8.40
C PHE A 375 -3.03 -13.87 8.05
N LEU A 376 -3.96 -13.62 7.11
CA LEU A 376 -4.35 -12.27 6.70
C LEU A 376 -5.00 -11.46 7.84
N ASN A 377 -5.84 -12.08 8.67
CA ASN A 377 -6.50 -11.38 9.77
C ASN A 377 -5.54 -11.09 10.94
N GLN A 378 -4.57 -11.98 11.20
CA GLN A 378 -3.55 -11.77 12.21
C GLN A 378 -2.50 -10.74 11.78
N SER A 379 -2.19 -10.64 10.49
CA SER A 379 -1.25 -9.66 9.95
C SER A 379 -1.84 -8.25 9.76
N ARG A 380 -3.17 -8.10 9.85
CA ARG A 380 -3.87 -6.81 9.77
C ARG A 380 -3.59 -5.94 10.99
N TYR A 381 -3.79 -6.46 12.20
CA TYR A 381 -3.83 -5.59 13.38
C TYR A 381 -2.90 -6.02 14.51
N ARG A 382 -2.14 -5.04 15.03
CA ARG A 382 -1.71 -5.05 16.43
C ARG A 382 -2.75 -4.28 17.23
N ALA A 383 -3.26 -4.88 18.32
CA ALA A 383 -4.33 -4.29 19.13
C ALA A 383 -3.99 -2.87 19.64
N GLU A 384 -2.72 -2.64 19.96
CA GLU A 384 -2.17 -1.36 20.42
C GLU A 384 -2.34 -0.22 19.40
N ASP A 385 -2.21 -0.55 18.11
CA ASP A 385 -2.30 0.43 17.02
C ASP A 385 -3.75 0.86 16.76
N ILE A 386 -4.70 -0.08 16.78
CA ILE A 386 -6.14 0.22 16.68
C ILE A 386 -6.58 1.10 17.86
N LEU A 387 -6.25 0.70 19.09
CA LEU A 387 -6.71 1.40 20.29
C LEU A 387 -6.22 2.85 20.34
N SER A 388 -5.04 3.12 19.79
CA SER A 388 -4.50 4.47 19.69
C SER A 388 -5.16 5.30 18.59
N ALA A 389 -5.60 4.68 17.49
CA ALA A 389 -6.26 5.35 16.37
C ALA A 389 -7.73 5.75 16.65
N VAL A 390 -8.38 5.13 17.65
CA VAL A 390 -9.77 5.43 18.03
C VAL A 390 -9.88 6.70 18.90
N ASN A 391 -8.77 7.21 19.44
CA ASN A 391 -8.79 8.39 20.30
C ASN A 391 -8.77 9.68 19.46
N SER A 392 -9.89 10.41 19.42
CA SER A 392 -10.04 11.67 18.68
C SER A 392 -9.12 12.80 19.13
N LYS A 393 -8.44 12.66 20.28
CA LYS A 393 -7.48 13.65 20.80
C LYS A 393 -6.02 13.37 20.40
N VAL A 394 -5.79 12.52 19.40
CA VAL A 394 -4.45 12.17 18.92
C VAL A 394 -4.23 12.73 17.51
N PHE A 395 -3.50 13.84 17.43
CA PHE A 395 -3.19 14.59 16.21
C PHE A 395 -1.90 14.15 15.52
N SER A 396 -1.33 13.00 15.92
CA SER A 396 -0.21 12.35 15.23
C SER A 396 -0.56 11.04 14.55
N ARG A 397 -1.85 10.64 14.55
CA ARG A 397 -2.35 9.43 13.91
C ARG A 397 -3.73 9.68 13.33
N PHE A 398 -3.86 9.45 12.03
CA PHE A 398 -5.12 9.64 11.31
C PHE A 398 -5.45 8.42 10.47
N LEU A 399 -6.73 8.30 10.13
CA LEU A 399 -7.27 7.24 9.28
C LEU A 399 -8.12 7.85 8.17
N ILE A 400 -7.86 7.42 6.93
CA ILE A 400 -8.72 7.64 5.78
C ILE A 400 -9.34 6.30 5.42
N ALA A 401 -10.66 6.19 5.59
CA ALA A 401 -11.43 4.98 5.38
C ALA A 401 -12.70 5.25 4.54
N PRO A 402 -13.27 4.23 3.85
CA PRO A 402 -14.40 4.45 2.97
C PRO A 402 -15.68 4.90 3.69
N GLY A 403 -16.44 5.78 3.03
CA GLY A 403 -17.75 6.23 3.50
C GLY A 403 -17.75 7.62 4.14
N PRO A 404 -18.92 8.23 4.39
CA PRO A 404 -19.02 9.60 4.87
C PRO A 404 -18.37 9.72 6.26
N GLU A 405 -17.40 10.63 6.40
CA GLU A 405 -16.64 10.82 7.65
C GLU A 405 -16.03 9.49 8.19
N GLY A 406 -15.73 8.53 7.29
CA GLY A 406 -15.22 7.20 7.66
C GLY A 406 -16.25 6.23 8.27
N ALA A 407 -17.52 6.63 8.41
CA ALA A 407 -18.56 5.85 9.07
C ALA A 407 -19.12 4.67 8.25
N GLY A 408 -18.70 4.51 6.98
CA GLY A 408 -19.22 3.48 6.09
C GLY A 408 -18.37 2.19 6.04
N GLY A 409 -17.07 2.27 6.34
CA GLY A 409 -16.13 1.15 6.28
C GLY A 409 -16.17 0.38 4.96
N GLU A 410 -15.80 -0.90 5.00
CA GLU A 410 -15.80 -1.81 3.83
C GLU A 410 -17.14 -1.80 3.05
N SER A 411 -18.27 -1.59 3.72
CA SER A 411 -19.60 -1.61 3.08
C SER A 411 -19.81 -0.50 2.05
N SER A 412 -19.00 0.56 2.09
CA SER A 412 -19.04 1.63 1.09
C SER A 412 -18.27 1.28 -0.18
N LEU A 413 -17.40 0.27 -0.16
CA LEU A 413 -16.68 -0.19 -1.35
C LEU A 413 -17.58 -0.99 -2.28
N ALA A 414 -17.43 -0.75 -3.58
CA ALA A 414 -18.05 -1.55 -4.63
C ALA A 414 -17.19 -2.79 -4.98
N SER A 415 -15.87 -2.72 -4.81
CA SER A 415 -14.94 -3.81 -5.14
C SER A 415 -14.66 -4.79 -4.00
N GLY A 416 -15.14 -4.52 -2.77
CA GLY A 416 -14.79 -5.27 -1.55
C GLY A 416 -15.21 -6.75 -1.53
N GLY A 417 -16.18 -7.14 -2.37
CA GLY A 417 -16.63 -8.53 -2.49
C GLY A 417 -15.53 -9.51 -2.91
N LEU A 418 -15.79 -10.83 -2.78
CA LEU A 418 -14.86 -11.91 -3.15
C LEU A 418 -13.49 -11.83 -2.45
N HIS A 419 -13.43 -11.52 -1.15
CA HIS A 419 -12.16 -11.29 -0.44
C HIS A 419 -11.28 -10.24 -1.13
N ALA A 420 -11.87 -9.08 -1.46
CA ALA A 420 -11.21 -7.98 -2.18
C ALA A 420 -10.81 -8.27 -3.65
N PHE A 421 -11.27 -9.36 -4.27
CA PHE A 421 -11.10 -9.62 -5.72
C PHE A 421 -12.28 -9.12 -6.57
N GLY A 422 -13.36 -8.63 -5.96
CA GLY A 422 -14.60 -8.24 -6.62
C GLY A 422 -14.39 -7.21 -7.72
N GLY A 423 -13.46 -6.27 -7.53
CA GLY A 423 -13.14 -5.22 -8.50
C GLY A 423 -12.68 -5.74 -9.86
N PHE A 424 -12.08 -6.92 -9.94
CA PHE A 424 -11.65 -7.48 -11.23
C PHE A 424 -12.81 -7.96 -12.10
N LEU A 425 -14.03 -8.07 -11.56
CA LEU A 425 -15.20 -8.50 -12.34
C LEU A 425 -15.66 -7.42 -13.33
N ASP A 426 -15.55 -6.15 -12.97
CA ASP A 426 -16.02 -5.01 -13.74
C ASP A 426 -15.26 -3.73 -13.33
N THR A 427 -14.66 -3.04 -14.31
CA THR A 427 -13.89 -1.81 -14.06
C THR A 427 -14.76 -0.66 -13.54
N ALA A 428 -16.09 -0.72 -13.70
CA ALA A 428 -16.99 0.23 -13.08
C ALA A 428 -16.91 0.21 -11.54
N LEU A 429 -16.67 -0.96 -10.93
CA LEU A 429 -16.47 -1.08 -9.48
C LEU A 429 -15.18 -0.39 -9.03
N LEU A 430 -14.10 -0.57 -9.79
CA LEU A 430 -12.80 0.06 -9.54
C LEU A 430 -12.89 1.58 -9.70
N LYS A 431 -13.62 2.05 -10.73
CA LYS A 431 -13.90 3.47 -10.95
C LYS A 431 -14.67 4.08 -9.79
N HIS A 432 -15.70 3.38 -9.30
CA HIS A 432 -16.45 3.81 -8.13
C HIS A 432 -15.53 4.00 -6.92
N ASP A 433 -14.72 3.00 -6.61
CA ASP A 433 -13.85 3.02 -5.42
C ASP A 433 -12.75 4.07 -5.53
N PHE A 434 -12.20 4.31 -6.72
CA PHE A 434 -11.28 5.42 -6.98
C PHE A 434 -11.94 6.78 -6.70
N LEU A 435 -13.16 7.01 -7.20
CA LEU A 435 -13.90 8.26 -6.94
C LEU A 435 -14.26 8.41 -5.46
N LEU A 436 -14.59 7.30 -4.78
CA LEU A 436 -14.84 7.29 -3.35
C LEU A 436 -13.58 7.66 -2.55
N GLY A 437 -12.42 7.14 -2.96
CA GLY A 437 -11.11 7.49 -2.39
C GLY A 437 -10.82 8.99 -2.49
N ARG A 438 -11.01 9.58 -3.68
CA ARG A 438 -10.87 11.04 -3.86
C ARG A 438 -11.83 11.82 -2.97
N TYR A 439 -13.10 11.40 -2.90
CA TYR A 439 -14.10 12.03 -2.04
C TYR A 439 -13.73 11.96 -0.55
N ASN A 440 -13.24 10.81 -0.08
CA ASN A 440 -12.85 10.67 1.33
C ASN A 440 -11.57 11.42 1.67
N ALA A 441 -10.60 11.51 0.75
CA ALA A 441 -9.45 12.39 0.93
C ALA A 441 -9.86 13.86 1.01
N PHE A 442 -10.81 14.30 0.18
CA PHE A 442 -11.40 15.64 0.27
C PHE A 442 -12.04 15.89 1.64
N GLN A 443 -12.90 14.98 2.12
CA GLN A 443 -13.50 15.10 3.45
C GLN A 443 -12.45 15.10 4.57
N PHE A 444 -11.43 14.26 4.45
CA PHE A 444 -10.36 14.17 5.42
C PHE A 444 -9.61 15.51 5.55
N LEU A 445 -9.23 16.13 4.44
CA LEU A 445 -8.52 17.42 4.44
C LEU A 445 -9.39 18.58 4.94
N THR A 446 -10.71 18.53 4.73
CA THR A 446 -11.61 19.62 5.14
C THR A 446 -12.15 19.47 6.56
N LEU A 447 -12.30 18.25 7.07
CA LEU A 447 -13.02 18.00 8.32
C LEU A 447 -12.15 17.35 9.41
N ASN A 448 -11.11 16.60 9.06
CA ASN A 448 -10.38 15.76 10.02
C ASN A 448 -8.91 16.20 10.22
N PHE A 449 -8.20 16.58 9.16
CA PHE A 449 -6.77 16.92 9.24
C PHE A 449 -6.55 18.39 9.59
N ARG A 450 -7.05 18.79 10.76
CA ARG A 450 -7.08 20.16 11.26
C ARG A 450 -6.42 20.26 12.63
N PHE A 451 -5.82 21.40 12.92
CA PHE A 451 -4.98 21.62 14.09
C PHE A 451 -5.30 22.97 14.74
N ASP A 452 -4.88 23.09 16.00
CA ASP A 452 -5.01 24.35 16.73
C ASP A 452 -4.09 25.39 16.08
N PRO A 453 -4.58 26.59 15.72
CA PRO A 453 -3.73 27.66 15.21
C PRO A 453 -2.63 28.10 16.19
N ALA A 454 -2.71 27.75 17.48
CA ALA A 454 -1.64 27.94 18.46
C ALA A 454 -0.43 27.00 18.26
N ASN A 455 -0.53 26.00 17.37
CA ASN A 455 0.59 25.14 17.02
C ASN A 455 1.78 26.00 16.52
N PRO A 456 3.02 25.79 17.02
CA PRO A 456 4.18 26.58 16.62
C PRO A 456 4.43 26.62 15.10
N LEU A 457 4.02 25.57 14.37
CA LEU A 457 4.15 25.50 12.91
C LEU A 457 3.11 26.35 12.17
N LEU A 458 2.07 26.82 12.84
CA LEU A 458 0.92 27.53 12.25
C LEU A 458 0.78 28.97 12.77
N SER A 459 1.16 29.21 14.03
CA SER A 459 0.82 30.44 14.77
C SER A 459 1.29 31.76 14.13
N GLU A 460 2.37 31.73 13.34
CA GLU A 460 2.90 32.90 12.62
C GLU A 460 2.66 32.83 11.10
N GLU A 461 2.13 31.71 10.61
CA GLU A 461 2.02 31.40 9.17
C GLU A 461 0.60 31.63 8.62
N TRP A 462 -0.35 31.94 9.50
CA TRP A 462 -1.76 32.13 9.19
C TRP A 462 -2.24 33.54 9.54
N THR A 463 -2.77 34.26 8.55
CA THR A 463 -3.44 35.55 8.79
C THR A 463 -4.89 35.36 9.26
N PRO A 464 -5.48 36.34 9.97
CA PRO A 464 -6.89 36.26 10.36
C PRO A 464 -7.85 36.06 9.18
N SER A 465 -7.54 36.64 8.01
CA SER A 465 -8.33 36.46 6.79
C SER A 465 -8.26 35.03 6.29
N GLN A 466 -7.05 34.43 6.26
CA GLN A 466 -6.88 33.04 5.84
C GLN A 466 -7.61 32.09 6.79
N ILE A 467 -7.53 32.31 8.12
CA ILE A 467 -8.27 31.52 9.11
C ILE A 467 -9.76 31.58 8.81
N ALA A 468 -10.35 32.78 8.69
CA ALA A 468 -11.78 32.94 8.40
C ALA A 468 -12.21 32.21 7.11
N THR A 469 -11.39 32.26 6.07
CA THR A 469 -11.65 31.54 4.81
C THR A 469 -11.56 30.01 4.98
N HIS A 470 -10.61 29.50 5.76
CA HIS A 470 -10.35 28.07 5.91
C HIS A 470 -11.03 27.40 7.11
N THR A 471 -11.89 28.13 7.83
CA THR A 471 -12.74 27.58 8.89
C THR A 471 -14.23 27.75 8.59
N SER A 472 -14.58 28.11 7.35
CA SER A 472 -15.96 28.33 6.90
C SER A 472 -16.36 27.41 5.74
N GLY A 473 -17.65 27.36 5.42
CA GLY A 473 -18.17 26.58 4.29
C GLY A 473 -17.86 25.09 4.41
N ILE A 474 -17.07 24.55 3.47
CA ILE A 474 -16.71 23.13 3.39
C ILE A 474 -15.90 22.63 4.59
N TYR A 475 -15.30 23.53 5.38
CA TYR A 475 -14.52 23.19 6.57
C TYR A 475 -15.38 23.05 7.84
N VAL A 476 -16.69 23.31 7.76
CA VAL A 476 -17.59 23.23 8.91
C VAL A 476 -18.20 21.84 8.98
N SER A 477 -17.72 21.04 9.95
CA SER A 477 -18.38 19.77 10.31
C SER A 477 -19.59 20.04 11.22
N LYS A 478 -20.68 19.31 10.98
CA LYS A 478 -21.89 19.35 11.82
C LYS A 478 -21.75 18.51 13.10
N THR A 479 -20.74 17.67 13.15
CA THR A 479 -20.50 16.65 14.19
C THR A 479 -19.21 16.90 14.96
N ALA A 480 -18.41 17.89 14.56
CA ALA A 480 -17.15 18.23 15.22
C ALA A 480 -17.36 18.69 16.66
N ASP A 481 -16.36 18.41 17.50
CA ASP A 481 -16.28 18.94 18.86
C ASP A 481 -16.29 20.48 18.78
N PRO A 482 -17.17 21.18 19.52
CA PRO A 482 -17.13 22.64 19.60
C PRO A 482 -15.75 23.22 19.98
N ALA A 483 -14.92 22.46 20.69
CA ALA A 483 -13.55 22.84 21.01
C ALA A 483 -12.64 22.94 19.76
N GLU A 484 -13.00 22.29 18.66
CA GLU A 484 -12.26 22.27 17.39
C GLU A 484 -12.83 23.27 16.36
N ALA A 485 -13.84 24.06 16.72
CA ALA A 485 -14.52 24.98 15.79
C ALA A 485 -13.61 26.08 15.20
N GLY A 486 -12.43 26.31 15.77
CA GLY A 486 -11.41 27.24 15.30
C GLY A 486 -10.17 26.58 14.68
N PHE A 487 -10.14 25.27 14.52
CA PHE A 487 -8.98 24.57 13.97
C PHE A 487 -8.84 24.82 12.48
N VAL A 488 -7.59 25.04 12.04
CA VAL A 488 -7.24 25.27 10.64
C VAL A 488 -6.72 24.00 9.99
N PRO A 489 -6.94 23.78 8.68
CA PRO A 489 -6.45 22.59 7.99
C PRO A 489 -4.92 22.62 7.86
N MET A 490 -4.27 21.49 8.16
CA MET A 490 -2.82 21.36 7.95
C MET A 490 -2.45 21.36 6.46
N ILE A 491 -3.33 20.85 5.60
CA ILE A 491 -3.23 20.98 4.14
C ILE A 491 -4.48 21.75 3.67
N PRO A 492 -4.40 23.07 3.47
CA PRO A 492 -5.53 23.88 3.02
C PRO A 492 -5.87 23.61 1.55
N LEU A 493 -7.16 23.57 1.23
CA LEU A 493 -7.64 23.55 -0.15
C LEU A 493 -7.72 24.97 -0.70
N MET A 494 -7.02 25.20 -1.81
CA MET A 494 -7.03 26.46 -2.55
C MET A 494 -8.38 26.70 -3.24
N ALA A 495 -8.65 27.95 -3.63
CA ALA A 495 -9.94 28.36 -4.22
C ALA A 495 -10.41 27.44 -5.37
N SER A 496 -9.49 27.01 -6.24
CA SER A 496 -9.80 26.09 -7.36
C SER A 496 -10.37 24.74 -6.90
N LEU A 497 -9.94 24.23 -5.74
CA LEU A 497 -10.41 22.96 -5.16
C LEU A 497 -11.59 23.15 -4.20
N ARG A 498 -11.85 24.39 -3.76
CA ARG A 498 -13.06 24.76 -3.00
C ARG A 498 -14.27 25.00 -3.88
N ASP A 499 -14.08 25.30 -5.17
CA ASP A 499 -15.19 25.42 -6.12
C ASP A 499 -16.00 24.12 -6.18
N GLU A 500 -17.31 24.22 -5.96
CA GLU A 500 -18.25 23.09 -5.95
C GLU A 500 -18.22 22.25 -7.25
N ASN A 501 -17.82 22.86 -8.37
CA ASN A 501 -17.70 22.19 -9.66
C ASN A 501 -16.47 21.29 -9.74
N ASN A 502 -15.42 21.61 -8.99
CA ASN A 502 -14.15 20.91 -8.98
C ASN A 502 -14.02 19.95 -7.78
N GLN A 503 -14.86 20.10 -6.75
CA GLN A 503 -14.89 19.19 -5.61
C GLN A 503 -15.20 17.75 -6.07
N PRO A 504 -14.48 16.74 -5.52
CA PRO A 504 -14.87 15.35 -5.71
C PRO A 504 -16.30 15.12 -5.24
N LYS A 505 -17.13 14.53 -6.11
CA LYS A 505 -18.52 14.21 -5.78
C LYS A 505 -18.57 12.83 -5.14
N LYS A 506 -19.38 12.70 -4.08
CA LYS A 506 -19.68 11.40 -3.49
C LYS A 506 -20.23 10.48 -4.59
N PRO A 507 -19.58 9.34 -4.90
CA PRO A 507 -20.11 8.44 -5.90
C PRO A 507 -21.44 7.84 -5.41
N VAL A 508 -22.34 7.58 -6.36
CA VAL A 508 -23.60 6.89 -6.06
C VAL A 508 -23.26 5.47 -5.65
N GLN A 509 -23.72 5.06 -4.46
CA GLN A 509 -23.52 3.70 -3.97
C GLN A 509 -23.98 2.69 -5.03
N MET A 510 -23.06 1.82 -5.45
CA MET A 510 -23.41 0.78 -6.40
C MET A 510 -24.23 -0.31 -5.69
N ALA A 511 -25.30 -0.75 -6.36
CA ALA A 511 -25.95 -1.99 -5.96
C ALA A 511 -24.95 -3.16 -6.05
N PRO A 512 -25.09 -4.18 -5.20
CA PRO A 512 -24.28 -5.39 -5.29
C PRO A 512 -24.24 -5.93 -6.74
N LEU A 513 -23.04 -6.27 -7.23
CA LEU A 513 -22.81 -6.55 -8.64
C LEU A 513 -23.63 -7.78 -9.09
N ARG A 514 -24.70 -7.55 -9.83
CA ARG A 514 -25.47 -8.61 -10.48
C ARG A 514 -24.98 -8.83 -11.91
N LEU A 515 -24.06 -9.78 -12.08
CA LEU A 515 -23.68 -10.22 -13.43
C LEU A 515 -24.92 -10.68 -14.22
N SER A 516 -25.05 -10.22 -15.46
CA SER A 516 -26.08 -10.71 -16.39
C SER A 516 -25.97 -12.22 -16.60
N GLU A 517 -27.07 -12.88 -16.94
CA GLU A 517 -27.05 -14.33 -17.18
C GLU A 517 -26.06 -14.72 -18.28
N ALA A 518 -26.00 -13.92 -19.35
CA ALA A 518 -25.04 -14.07 -20.43
C ALA A 518 -23.59 -13.98 -19.91
N ARG A 519 -23.28 -12.97 -19.09
CA ARG A 519 -21.94 -12.79 -18.51
C ARG A 519 -21.56 -13.93 -17.57
N ARG A 520 -22.49 -14.41 -16.74
CA ARG A 520 -22.28 -15.58 -15.87
C ARG A 520 -21.99 -16.84 -16.69
N LYS A 521 -22.69 -17.05 -17.79
CA LYS A 521 -22.46 -18.18 -18.68
C LYS A 521 -21.07 -18.09 -19.30
N GLN A 522 -20.67 -16.93 -19.80
CA GLN A 522 -19.34 -16.68 -20.35
C GLN A 522 -18.23 -16.93 -19.31
N LEU A 523 -18.37 -16.35 -18.11
CA LEU A 523 -17.42 -16.54 -17.01
C LEU A 523 -17.32 -18.02 -16.61
N GLY A 524 -18.44 -18.74 -16.59
CA GLY A 524 -18.46 -20.19 -16.35
C GLY A 524 -17.63 -20.98 -17.37
N VAL A 525 -17.69 -20.61 -18.66
CA VAL A 525 -16.88 -21.23 -19.72
C VAL A 525 -15.39 -20.95 -19.51
N GLN A 526 -15.02 -19.71 -19.17
CA GLN A 526 -13.63 -19.33 -18.89
C GLN A 526 -13.06 -20.05 -17.66
N ILE A 527 -13.85 -20.17 -16.58
CA ILE A 527 -13.47 -20.92 -15.37
C ILE A 527 -13.23 -22.39 -15.74
N GLU A 528 -14.14 -23.04 -16.48
CA GLU A 528 -13.95 -24.44 -16.88
C GLU A 528 -12.70 -24.64 -17.74
N ALA A 529 -12.47 -23.73 -18.70
CA ALA A 529 -11.27 -23.77 -19.53
C ALA A 529 -9.98 -23.65 -18.71
N ARG A 530 -9.96 -22.76 -17.71
CA ARG A 530 -8.82 -22.60 -16.81
C ARG A 530 -8.62 -23.82 -15.91
N LEU A 531 -9.69 -24.35 -15.33
CA LEU A 531 -9.63 -25.58 -14.53
C LEU A 531 -9.09 -26.76 -15.35
N ASP A 532 -9.57 -26.93 -16.60
CA ASP A 532 -9.08 -27.98 -17.50
C ASP A 532 -7.60 -27.81 -17.83
N TYR A 533 -7.13 -26.57 -18.00
CA TYR A 533 -5.70 -26.28 -18.16
C TYR A 533 -4.92 -26.70 -16.91
N LEU A 534 -5.34 -26.29 -15.71
CA LEU A 534 -4.66 -26.66 -14.45
C LEU A 534 -4.61 -28.18 -14.27
N TYR A 535 -5.72 -28.88 -14.54
CA TYR A 535 -5.80 -30.34 -14.46
C TYR A 535 -4.82 -31.04 -15.42
N LYS A 536 -4.68 -30.51 -16.65
CA LYS A 536 -3.72 -31.04 -17.63
C LYS A 536 -2.28 -30.80 -17.22
N THR A 537 -1.97 -29.61 -16.71
CA THR A 537 -0.59 -29.22 -16.34
C THR A 537 -0.11 -29.88 -15.05
N LEU A 538 -1.03 -30.17 -14.10
CA LEU A 538 -0.72 -30.91 -12.88
C LEU A 538 -0.60 -32.43 -13.10
N LYS A 539 -0.94 -32.94 -14.28
CA LYS A 539 -0.85 -34.38 -14.57
C LYS A 539 0.60 -34.85 -14.48
N PRO A 540 0.93 -35.85 -13.64
CA PRO A 540 2.27 -36.42 -13.57
C PRO A 540 2.73 -36.98 -14.92
N SER A 541 4.02 -36.83 -15.25
CA SER A 541 4.59 -37.22 -16.55
C SER A 541 4.82 -38.73 -16.72
N GLY A 542 4.62 -39.56 -15.68
CA GLY A 542 4.74 -41.02 -15.78
C GLY A 542 4.44 -41.78 -14.48
N GLY A 543 4.48 -43.11 -14.57
CA GLY A 543 4.34 -44.03 -13.43
C GLY A 543 2.91 -44.28 -12.95
N MET A 544 2.80 -44.98 -11.81
CA MET A 544 1.51 -45.40 -11.21
C MET A 544 0.62 -44.21 -10.82
N MET A 545 1.20 -43.05 -10.51
CA MET A 545 0.43 -41.82 -10.27
C MET A 545 -0.20 -41.25 -11.56
N ALA A 546 0.47 -41.34 -12.71
CA ALA A 546 -0.10 -40.88 -13.98
C ALA A 546 -1.27 -41.77 -14.43
N SER A 547 -1.18 -43.09 -14.20
CA SER A 547 -2.30 -44.00 -14.47
C SER A 547 -3.46 -43.74 -13.51
N ALA A 548 -3.23 -43.65 -12.20
CA ALA A 548 -4.25 -43.30 -11.20
C ALA A 548 -4.91 -41.93 -11.45
N TRP A 549 -4.15 -40.95 -11.92
CA TRP A 549 -4.67 -39.65 -12.36
C TRP A 549 -5.66 -39.81 -13.53
N SER A 550 -5.32 -40.64 -14.52
CA SER A 550 -6.17 -40.86 -15.70
C SER A 550 -7.39 -41.74 -15.46
N THR A 551 -7.31 -42.76 -14.59
CA THR A 551 -8.39 -43.72 -14.36
C THR A 551 -9.28 -43.37 -13.17
N GLY A 552 -8.73 -42.81 -12.09
CA GLY A 552 -9.52 -42.37 -10.93
C GLY A 552 -9.95 -40.91 -11.06
N PHE A 553 -8.97 -40.01 -11.03
CA PHE A 553 -9.23 -38.56 -11.03
C PHE A 553 -9.85 -38.08 -12.35
N GLY A 554 -9.44 -38.65 -13.49
CA GLY A 554 -9.96 -38.32 -14.81
C GLY A 554 -11.43 -38.67 -15.03
N LEU A 555 -11.91 -39.79 -14.47
CA LEU A 555 -13.33 -40.16 -14.53
C LEU A 555 -14.20 -39.23 -13.69
N LEU A 556 -13.69 -38.76 -12.55
CA LEU A 556 -14.41 -37.86 -11.65
C LEU A 556 -14.22 -36.38 -12.01
N TRP A 557 -13.24 -36.04 -12.87
CA TRP A 557 -12.90 -34.67 -13.22
C TRP A 557 -14.08 -33.86 -13.79
N PRO A 558 -14.92 -34.38 -14.71
CA PRO A 558 -16.08 -33.62 -15.19
C PRO A 558 -17.06 -33.23 -14.07
N PHE A 559 -17.23 -34.09 -13.05
CA PHE A 559 -18.08 -33.82 -11.89
C PHE A 559 -17.42 -32.81 -10.94
N ALA A 560 -16.13 -33.00 -10.64
CA ALA A 560 -15.35 -32.08 -9.82
C ALA A 560 -15.28 -30.68 -10.45
N ARG A 561 -15.04 -30.59 -11.76
CA ARG A 561 -15.01 -29.34 -12.54
C ARG A 561 -16.35 -28.61 -12.49
N ARG A 562 -17.47 -29.31 -12.71
CA ARG A 562 -18.80 -28.70 -12.62
C ARG A 562 -19.10 -28.19 -11.20
N LYS A 563 -18.71 -28.96 -10.18
CA LYS A 563 -18.84 -28.54 -8.78
C LYS A 563 -18.01 -27.31 -8.47
N LEU A 564 -16.72 -27.31 -8.81
CA LEU A 564 -15.81 -26.17 -8.63
C LEU A 564 -16.29 -24.93 -9.37
N ARG A 565 -16.75 -25.06 -10.62
CA ARG A 565 -17.38 -23.95 -11.34
C ARG A 565 -18.58 -23.40 -10.57
N LYS A 566 -19.48 -24.27 -10.11
CA LYS A 566 -20.68 -23.86 -9.36
C LYS A 566 -20.28 -23.15 -8.07
N ASP A 567 -19.28 -23.64 -7.37
CA ASP A 567 -18.77 -23.05 -6.12
C ASP A 567 -18.13 -21.68 -6.42
N ILE A 568 -17.24 -21.56 -7.41
CA ILE A 568 -16.63 -20.28 -7.83
C ILE A 568 -17.70 -19.27 -8.28
N LEU A 569 -18.66 -19.69 -9.10
CA LEU A 569 -19.78 -18.82 -9.52
C LEU A 569 -20.75 -18.50 -8.37
N SER A 570 -20.79 -19.32 -7.31
CA SER A 570 -21.60 -19.04 -6.12
C SER A 570 -21.00 -17.93 -5.27
N PHE A 571 -19.68 -17.71 -5.32
CA PHE A 571 -19.08 -16.52 -4.72
C PHE A 571 -19.46 -15.24 -5.46
N VAL A 572 -19.73 -15.33 -6.77
CA VAL A 572 -20.23 -14.21 -7.60
C VAL A 572 -21.75 -14.03 -7.50
N ARG A 573 -22.46 -14.98 -6.85
CA ARG A 573 -23.83 -14.73 -6.40
C ARG A 573 -23.71 -13.96 -5.10
N ASP A 574 -24.21 -12.73 -5.08
CA ASP A 574 -24.71 -12.17 -3.83
C ASP A 574 -25.58 -13.23 -3.17
N LYS A 575 -25.17 -13.72 -1.99
CA LYS A 575 -26.19 -14.12 -1.03
C LYS A 575 -27.00 -12.85 -0.79
N PRO A 576 -28.33 -12.84 -0.99
CA PRO A 576 -29.12 -11.73 -0.50
C PRO A 576 -28.78 -11.54 0.98
N GLY A 577 -28.55 -10.30 1.39
CA GLY A 577 -28.39 -9.96 2.80
C GLY A 577 -29.52 -10.61 3.59
N ALA A 578 -29.12 -11.45 4.54
CA ALA A 578 -29.95 -11.80 5.69
C ALA A 578 -29.44 -10.95 6.85
#